data_AF-A0A4R4NJY1-F1
#
_entry.id   AF-A0A4R4NJY1-F1
#
_cell.length_a   1.000
_cell.length_b   1.000
_cell.length_c   1.000
_cell.angle_alpha   90.00
_cell.angle_beta   90.00
_cell.angle_gamma   90.00
#
_symmetry.space_group_name_H-M   'P 1'
#
loop_
_entity.id
_entity.type
_entity.pdbx_description
1 polymer ?
#
loop_
_entity_poly.entity_id
_entity_poly.type
_entity_poly.pdbx_seq_one_letter_code
_entity_poly.pdbx_strand_id
1 'polypeptide(L)'
;MTNPPKVHAFRLGEIEMVAISQEDYDQLLGTRRRMGAQGNRLRGLRTQLDLAQDRLERISELVRTGHTADNGCDSDCLKCAIVALLVDPSHTVEDA
;
A
#
# COMPACT_ATOMS: atom_id res chain seq x y z
N MET A 1 0.51 26.06 -3.90
CA MET A 1 -0.66 25.70 -4.72
C MET A 1 -0.31 26.08 -6.16
N THR A 2 -0.32 25.12 -7.07
CA THR A 2 -0.06 25.37 -8.49
C THR A 2 -1.28 26.03 -9.11
N ASN A 3 -1.09 27.11 -9.87
CA ASN A 3 -2.20 27.74 -10.59
C ASN A 3 -2.74 26.74 -11.62
N PRO A 4 -4.06 26.62 -11.82
CA PRO A 4 -4.60 25.74 -12.86
C PRO A 4 -4.15 26.23 -14.25
N PRO A 5 -3.82 25.29 -15.18
CA PRO A 5 -3.33 25.64 -16.50
C PRO A 5 -4.38 26.44 -17.27
N LYS A 6 -3.95 27.42 -18.06
CA LYS A 6 -4.87 28.22 -18.84
C LYS A 6 -5.21 27.50 -20.15
N VAL A 7 -6.44 27.02 -20.24
CA VAL A 7 -6.93 26.26 -21.39
C VAL A 7 -7.58 27.21 -22.41
N HIS A 8 -7.16 27.09 -23.67
CA HIS A 8 -7.68 27.84 -24.79
C HIS A 8 -8.38 26.89 -25.76
N ALA A 9 -9.71 26.90 -25.75
CA ALA A 9 -10.51 26.17 -26.74
C ALA A 9 -10.79 27.06 -27.96
N PHE A 10 -10.63 26.52 -29.16
CA PHE A 10 -10.96 27.19 -30.40
C PHE A 10 -11.35 26.18 -31.48
N ARG A 11 -12.06 26.65 -32.51
CA ARG A 11 -12.52 25.80 -33.61
C ARG A 11 -11.73 26.08 -34.87
N LEU A 12 -11.24 25.03 -35.53
CA LEU A 12 -10.57 25.11 -36.81
C LEU A 12 -11.42 24.36 -37.85
N GLY A 13 -12.32 25.09 -38.52
CA GLY A 13 -13.35 24.50 -39.38
C GLY A 13 -14.34 23.67 -38.55
N GLU A 14 -14.42 22.37 -38.81
CA GLU A 14 -15.26 21.44 -38.03
C GLU A 14 -14.56 20.86 -36.79
N ILE A 15 -13.24 21.01 -36.70
CA ILE A 15 -12.42 20.40 -35.64
C ILE A 15 -12.38 21.32 -34.42
N GLU A 16 -12.72 20.78 -33.26
CA GLU A 16 -12.53 21.44 -31.98
C GLU A 16 -11.11 21.18 -31.47
N MET A 17 -10.40 22.26 -31.18
CA MET A 17 -9.00 22.25 -30.74
C MET A 17 -8.91 22.81 -29.33
N VAL A 18 -8.05 22.23 -28.52
CA VAL A 18 -7.74 22.69 -27.17
C VAL A 18 -6.23 22.88 -27.07
N ALA A 19 -5.80 24.10 -26.80
CA ALA A 19 -4.40 24.44 -26.59
C ALA A 19 -4.14 24.87 -25.14
N ILE A 20 -2.92 24.58 -24.70
CA ILE A 20 -2.34 25.06 -23.44
C ILE A 20 -0.96 25.64 -23.77
N SER A 21 -0.46 26.52 -22.91
CA SER A 21 0.90 27.02 -23.08
C SER A 21 1.92 25.88 -22.89
N GLN A 22 3.09 25.99 -23.52
CA GLN A 22 4.16 25.00 -23.33
C GLN A 22 4.62 24.94 -21.87
N GLU A 23 4.66 26.08 -21.19
CA GLU A 23 4.99 26.17 -19.76
C GLU A 23 3.98 25.40 -18.90
N ASP A 24 2.67 25.58 -19.15
CA ASP A 24 1.62 24.85 -18.46
C ASP A 24 1.73 23.34 -18.72
N TYR A 25 2.03 22.94 -19.96
CA TYR A 25 2.24 21.53 -20.30
C TYR A 25 3.43 20.92 -19.56
N ASP A 26 4.57 21.61 -19.53
CA ASP A 26 5.77 21.15 -18.82
C ASP A 26 5.54 21.07 -17.31
N GLN A 27 4.80 22.02 -16.74
CA GLN A 27 4.40 22.01 -15.34
C GLN A 27 3.47 20.83 -15.01
N LEU A 28 2.52 20.52 -15.89
CA LEU A 28 1.64 19.35 -15.77
C LEU A 28 2.44 18.05 -15.85
N LEU A 29 3.39 17.94 -16.79
CA LEU A 29 4.28 16.78 -16.89
C LEU A 29 5.13 16.60 -15.63
N GLY A 30 5.72 17.68 -15.11
CA GLY A 30 6.48 17.65 -13.86
C GLY A 30 5.62 17.23 -12.66
N THR A 31 4.38 17.72 -12.60
CA THR A 31 3.42 17.37 -11.55
C THR A 31 2.98 15.90 -11.65
N ARG A 32 2.70 15.41 -12.85
CA ARG A 32 2.42 13.99 -13.12
C ARG A 32 3.58 13.08 -12.70
N ARG A 33 4.84 13.46 -12.99
CA ARG A 33 6.02 12.69 -12.57
C ARG A 33 6.15 12.64 -11.06
N ARG A 34 5.95 13.77 -10.36
CA ARG A 34 5.96 13.83 -8.88
C ARG A 34 4.86 12.98 -8.26
N MET A 35 3.64 13.05 -8.80
CA MET A 35 2.52 12.21 -8.36
C MET A 35 2.79 10.73 -8.63
N GLY A 36 3.41 10.38 -9.77
CA GLY A 36 3.83 9.01 -10.06
C GLY A 36 4.85 8.48 -9.04
N ALA A 37 5.85 9.29 -8.69
CA ALA A 37 6.84 8.94 -7.67
C ALA A 37 6.21 8.80 -6.26
N GLN A 38 5.29 9.69 -5.89
CA GLN A 38 4.54 9.60 -4.64
C GLN A 38 3.58 8.40 -4.61
N GLY A 39 3.00 8.03 -5.75
CA GLY A 39 2.11 6.88 -5.90
C GLY A 39 2.80 5.54 -5.63
N ASN A 40 4.06 5.37 -6.05
CA ASN A 40 4.86 4.19 -5.70
C ASN A 40 5.05 4.07 -4.18
N ARG A 41 5.37 5.19 -3.51
CA ARG A 41 5.52 5.22 -2.06
C ARG A 41 4.22 4.90 -1.34
N LEU A 42 3.10 5.47 -1.79
CA LEU A 42 1.78 5.19 -1.24
C LEU A 42 1.39 3.72 -1.40
N ARG A 43 1.65 3.11 -2.55
CA ARG A 43 1.44 1.66 -2.75
C ARG A 43 2.28 0.83 -1.80
N GLY A 44 3.57 1.14 -1.66
CA GLY A 44 4.44 0.43 -0.71
C GLY A 44 3.97 0.53 0.74
N LEU A 45 3.57 1.73 1.18
CA LEU A 45 2.98 1.94 2.51
C LEU A 45 1.66 1.19 2.69
N ARG A 46 0.82 1.15 1.65
CA ARG A 46 -0.44 0.39 1.68
C ARG A 46 -0.17 -1.10 1.85
N THR A 47 0.76 -1.67 1.07
CA THR A 47 1.17 -3.06 1.21
C THR A 47 1.71 -3.36 2.61
N GLN A 48 2.52 -2.46 3.19
CA GLN A 48 3.00 -2.61 4.57
C GLN A 48 1.86 -2.58 5.59
N LEU A 49 0.86 -1.73 5.39
CA LEU A 49 -0.31 -1.66 6.26
C LEU A 49 -1.14 -2.94 6.17
N ASP A 50 -1.40 -3.43 4.96
CA ASP A 50 -2.17 -4.66 4.76
C ASP A 50 -1.44 -5.87 5.40
N LEU A 51 -0.11 -5.96 5.27
CA LEU A 51 0.71 -6.99 5.94
C LEU A 51 0.67 -6.86 7.48
N ALA A 52 0.70 -5.64 8.01
CA ALA A 52 0.61 -5.41 9.45
C ALA A 52 -0.77 -5.78 10.00
N GLN A 53 -1.84 -5.51 9.24
CA GLN A 53 -3.20 -5.90 9.61
C GLN A 53 -3.36 -7.42 9.65
N ASP A 54 -2.91 -8.13 8.62
CA ASP A 54 -2.94 -9.62 8.58
C ASP A 54 -2.18 -10.24 9.77
N ARG A 55 -1.01 -9.67 10.12
CA ARG A 55 -0.25 -10.13 11.30
C ARG A 55 -1.00 -9.96 12.61
N LEU A 56 -1.63 -8.80 12.81
CA LEU A 56 -2.41 -8.53 14.02
C LEU A 56 -3.61 -9.47 14.11
N GLU A 57 -4.25 -9.76 12.98
CA GLU A 57 -5.36 -10.71 12.92
C GLU A 57 -4.91 -12.12 13.32
N ARG A 58 -3.80 -12.62 12.76
CA ARG A 58 -3.24 -13.93 13.14
C ARG A 58 -2.80 -14.00 14.60
N ILE A 59 -2.16 -12.95 15.12
CA ILE A 59 -1.80 -12.89 16.55
C ILE A 59 -3.05 -12.91 17.42
N SER A 60 -4.10 -12.16 17.03
CA SER A 60 -5.36 -12.15 17.77
C SER A 60 -6.02 -13.52 17.79
N GLU A 61 -5.91 -14.28 16.69
CA GLU A 61 -6.44 -15.64 16.60
C GLU A 61 -5.63 -16.58 17.49
N LEU A 62 -4.30 -16.54 17.45
CA LEU A 62 -3.43 -17.33 18.32
C LEU A 62 -3.68 -17.09 19.81
N VAL A 63 -3.92 -15.83 20.19
CA VAL A 63 -4.29 -15.47 21.57
C VAL A 63 -5.68 -15.98 21.93
N ARG A 64 -6.64 -15.96 20.99
CA ARG A 64 -8.01 -16.41 21.23
C ARG A 64 -8.15 -17.92 21.33
N THR A 65 -7.51 -18.65 20.42
CA THR A 65 -7.45 -20.13 20.45
C THR A 65 -6.55 -20.63 21.58
N GLY A 66 -5.79 -19.73 22.19
CA GLY A 66 -4.97 -20.00 23.35
C GLY A 66 -3.93 -21.07 23.07
N HIS A 67 -3.41 -21.13 21.83
CA HIS A 67 -2.62 -22.21 21.25
C HIS A 67 -1.83 -22.98 22.33
N THR A 68 -2.46 -24.00 22.90
CA THR A 68 -1.86 -24.87 23.90
C THR A 68 -1.07 -25.87 23.08
N ALA A 69 0.26 -25.84 23.18
CA ALA A 69 1.12 -26.82 22.54
C ALA A 69 0.56 -28.23 22.74
N ASP A 70 0.04 -28.84 21.69
CA ASP A 70 -0.46 -30.23 21.74
C ASP A 70 0.68 -31.26 21.83
N ASN A 71 1.87 -30.82 22.25
CA ASN A 71 3.06 -31.63 22.49
C ASN A 71 3.93 -30.96 23.56
N GLY A 72 3.43 -30.88 24.80
CA GLY A 72 4.25 -30.74 26.01
C GLY A 72 5.29 -29.60 26.01
N CYS A 73 4.99 -28.45 25.40
CA CYS A 73 5.90 -27.31 25.38
C CYS A 73 5.43 -26.23 26.37
N ASP A 74 6.21 -26.09 27.44
CA ASP A 74 5.98 -25.33 28.66
C ASP A 74 5.99 -23.82 28.38
N SER A 75 4.85 -23.13 28.41
CA SER A 75 4.69 -21.65 28.35
C SER A 75 5.32 -20.85 27.18
N ASP A 76 6.13 -21.49 26.33
CA ASP A 76 6.90 -20.87 25.24
C ASP A 76 6.25 -21.02 23.85
N CYS A 77 5.13 -21.74 23.73
CA CYS A 77 4.49 -21.98 22.45
C CYS A 77 3.83 -20.74 21.82
N LEU A 78 3.13 -19.92 22.61
CA LEU A 78 2.50 -18.69 22.10
C LEU A 78 3.53 -17.61 21.75
N LYS A 79 4.56 -17.43 22.59
CA LYS A 79 5.64 -16.47 22.31
C LYS A 79 6.42 -16.86 21.05
N CYS A 80 6.74 -18.13 20.88
CA CYS A 80 7.41 -18.63 19.69
C CYS A 80 6.54 -18.47 18.43
N ALA A 81 5.23 -18.76 18.50
CA ALA A 81 4.32 -18.57 17.37
C ALA A 81 4.19 -17.08 16.97
N ILE A 82 4.10 -16.17 17.94
CA ILE A 82 4.09 -14.72 17.69
C ILE A 82 5.42 -14.27 17.08
N VAL A 83 6.56 -14.72 17.62
CA VAL A 83 7.89 -14.38 17.09
C VAL A 83 8.06 -14.91 15.66
N ALA A 84 7.62 -16.13 15.38
CA ALA A 84 7.66 -16.73 14.04
C ALA A 84 6.88 -15.87 13.02
N LEU A 85 5.67 -15.41 13.37
CA LEU A 85 4.87 -14.52 12.52
C LEU A 85 5.50 -13.13 12.28
N LEU A 86 6.32 -12.64 13.23
CA LEU A 86 7.00 -11.37 13.11
C LEU A 86 8.29 -11.46 12.30
N VAL A 87 8.98 -12.59 12.36
CA VAL A 87 10.29 -12.83 11.72
C VAL A 87 10.15 -13.43 10.31
N ASP A 88 9.17 -14.31 10.06
CA ASP A 88 8.98 -14.98 8.76
C ASP A 88 7.53 -14.88 8.25
N PRO A 89 7.25 -14.12 7.16
CA PRO A 89 5.90 -13.95 6.64
C PRO A 89 5.33 -15.21 5.96
N SER A 90 6.16 -16.22 5.74
CA SER A 90 5.81 -17.46 5.03
C SER A 90 5.22 -18.54 5.94
N HIS A 91 5.29 -18.37 7.26
CA HIS A 91 4.85 -19.39 8.20
C HIS A 91 3.32 -19.43 8.24
N THR A 92 2.74 -20.27 7.40
CA THR A 92 1.41 -20.81 7.62
C THR A 92 1.50 -21.61 8.91
N VAL A 93 0.71 -21.22 9.91
CA VAL A 93 0.42 -22.09 11.04
C VAL A 93 -0.42 -23.20 10.42
N GLU A 94 0.21 -24.32 10.06
CA GLU A 94 -0.51 -25.50 9.59
C GLU A 94 -1.34 -26.01 10.76
N ASP A 95 -2.66 -26.02 10.56
CA ASP A 95 -3.65 -26.54 11.50
C ASP A 95 -3.32 -28.01 11.83
N ALA A 96 -3.01 -28.27 13.09
CA ALA A 96 -3.00 -29.59 13.71
C ALA A 96 -3.81 -29.52 15.01
#